data_AF-A0A7W1YVH6-F1
#
_entry.id   AF-A0A7W1YVH6-F1
#
_cell.length_a   1.000
_cell.length_b   1.000
_cell.length_c   1.000
_cell.angle_alpha   90.00
_cell.angle_beta   90.00
_cell.angle_gamma   90.00
#
_symmetry.space_group_name_H-M   'P 1'
#
loop_
_entity.id
_entity.type
_entity.pdbx_description
1 polymer ?
#
loop_
_entity_poly.entity_id
_entity_poly.type
_entity_poly.pdbx_seq_one_letter_code
_entity_poly.pdbx_strand_id
1 'polypeptide(L)'
;MHAFLDKQLIKQLCGNISEETRESLLTLILKDHSQIVLDWPSFLTYIDCDALFDAWPPFDDNNPLFNYLITLLTDDPQQESVTRAFDQLFVACLTQVKDLPQLNDTFLLQQIEDKKLFVEKEVSALFSESLHTYEHALRGNPKALLHDLTLYLAWDRVCVHLASIFDYAFTNLQDFSGINILHECLLESFQHIHNQGRTNPGFFRLLEAFYAFQMREENLQTHPESDWQLLCQSSGALKSREILIDVSYINAALLPHGRHAVIRVYTLDSPERVKASFSLATFTMEKLKRERHNWLYTLAKVDVHCLQKTQNGFLLDATLVLFDSSDT
;
A
#
# COMPACT_ATOMS: atom_id res chain seq x y z
N MET A 1 -13.42 -18.29 -2.57
CA MET A 1 -12.78 -17.46 -1.53
C MET A 1 -11.48 -16.94 -2.11
N HIS A 2 -11.25 -15.63 -2.06
CA HIS A 2 -10.00 -15.04 -2.54
C HIS A 2 -8.96 -15.05 -1.42
N ALA A 3 -7.74 -15.41 -1.78
CA ALA A 3 -6.58 -15.33 -0.91
C ALA A 3 -5.53 -14.41 -1.53
N PHE A 4 -4.79 -13.69 -0.70
CA PHE A 4 -3.67 -12.84 -1.10
C PHE A 4 -2.38 -13.37 -0.49
N LEU A 5 -1.27 -13.22 -1.21
CA LEU A 5 0.06 -13.54 -0.71
C LEU A 5 0.86 -12.25 -0.70
N ASP A 6 1.60 -11.98 0.37
CA ASP A 6 2.57 -10.89 0.30
C ASP A 6 3.70 -11.20 -0.71
N LYS A 7 4.37 -10.13 -1.16
CA LYS A 7 5.45 -10.15 -2.12
C LYS A 7 6.64 -10.95 -1.65
N GLN A 8 6.90 -11.00 -0.34
CA GLN A 8 8.02 -11.76 0.19
C GLN A 8 7.77 -13.25 0.05
N LEU A 9 6.53 -13.72 0.27
CA LEU A 9 6.12 -15.09 -0.03
C LEU A 9 6.25 -15.41 -1.51
N ILE A 10 5.82 -14.50 -2.39
CA ILE A 10 5.96 -14.70 -3.84
C ILE A 10 7.43 -14.83 -4.23
N LYS A 11 8.32 -14.00 -3.65
CA LYS A 11 9.78 -14.13 -3.82
C LYS A 11 10.32 -15.47 -3.33
N GLN A 12 9.84 -15.98 -2.20
CA GLN A 12 10.27 -17.29 -1.71
C GLN A 12 9.79 -18.41 -2.65
N LEU A 13 8.53 -18.36 -3.12
CA LEU A 13 7.96 -19.36 -4.03
C LEU A 13 8.69 -19.41 -5.37
N CYS A 14 8.97 -18.23 -5.96
CA CYS A 14 9.63 -18.12 -7.26
C CYS A 14 11.16 -18.19 -7.17
N GLY A 15 11.73 -18.10 -5.97
CA GLY A 15 13.16 -18.02 -5.74
C GLY A 15 13.86 -19.37 -5.64
N ASN A 16 15.18 -19.30 -5.42
CA ASN A 16 16.05 -20.45 -5.23
C ASN A 16 15.94 -20.98 -3.79
N ILE A 17 14.85 -21.67 -3.49
CA ILE A 17 14.67 -22.48 -2.29
C ILE A 17 14.72 -23.97 -2.64
N SER A 18 14.94 -24.85 -1.66
CA SER A 18 14.86 -26.30 -1.91
C SER A 18 13.42 -26.69 -2.28
N GLU A 19 13.29 -27.74 -3.09
CA GLU A 19 12.00 -28.31 -3.49
C GLU A 19 11.14 -28.66 -2.27
N GLU A 20 11.72 -29.31 -1.25
CA GLU A 20 11.06 -29.60 0.02
C GLU A 20 10.52 -28.34 0.73
N THR A 21 11.31 -27.26 0.75
CA THR A 21 10.88 -25.99 1.34
C THR A 21 9.72 -25.37 0.56
N ARG A 22 9.73 -25.51 -0.77
CA ARG A 22 8.68 -25.01 -1.66
C ARG A 22 7.39 -25.81 -1.51
N GLU A 23 7.48 -27.14 -1.51
CA GLU A 23 6.35 -28.05 -1.28
C GLU A 23 5.68 -27.80 0.08
N SER A 24 6.49 -27.60 1.13
CA SER A 24 6.01 -27.21 2.46
C SER A 24 5.17 -25.93 2.39
N LEU A 25 5.65 -24.90 1.70
CA LEU A 25 4.95 -23.63 1.55
C LEU A 25 3.67 -23.76 0.70
N LEU A 26 3.75 -24.46 -0.43
CA LEU A 26 2.60 -24.72 -1.29
C LEU A 26 1.51 -25.50 -0.56
N THR A 27 1.89 -26.49 0.27
CA THR A 27 0.94 -27.26 1.08
C THR A 27 0.18 -26.37 2.05
N LEU A 28 0.85 -25.40 2.69
CA LEU A 28 0.22 -24.46 3.61
C LEU A 28 -0.78 -23.53 2.90
N ILE A 29 -0.46 -23.08 1.68
CA ILE A 29 -1.28 -22.16 0.91
C ILE A 29 -2.46 -22.88 0.22
N LEU A 30 -2.21 -24.05 -0.36
CA LEU A 30 -3.18 -24.78 -1.18
C LEU A 30 -4.19 -25.58 -0.36
N LYS A 31 -3.96 -25.79 0.94
CA LYS A 31 -4.82 -26.58 1.84
C LYS A 31 -6.29 -26.20 1.78
N ASP A 32 -6.59 -24.94 1.47
CA ASP A 32 -7.93 -24.38 1.58
C ASP A 32 -8.60 -24.10 0.22
N HIS A 33 -8.03 -24.58 -0.89
CA HIS A 33 -8.59 -24.44 -2.25
C HIS A 33 -9.00 -23.00 -2.62
N SER A 34 -8.31 -22.00 -2.08
CA SER A 34 -8.60 -20.60 -2.35
C SER A 34 -7.95 -20.14 -3.64
N GLN A 35 -8.64 -19.28 -4.38
CA GLN A 35 -8.09 -18.64 -5.56
C GLN A 35 -7.14 -17.54 -5.11
N ILE A 36 -5.87 -17.60 -5.54
CA ILE A 36 -4.89 -16.57 -5.23
C ILE A 36 -5.06 -15.38 -6.17
N VAL A 37 -5.28 -14.21 -5.58
CA VAL A 37 -5.38 -12.92 -6.26
C VAL A 37 -4.05 -12.19 -6.11
N LEU A 38 -3.47 -11.79 -7.24
CA LEU A 38 -2.30 -10.91 -7.26
C LEU A 38 -2.76 -9.46 -7.28
N ASP A 39 -2.59 -8.74 -6.18
CA ASP A 39 -2.68 -7.27 -6.18
C ASP A 39 -1.47 -6.64 -6.88
N TRP A 40 -1.43 -5.31 -7.03
CA TRP A 40 -0.35 -4.66 -7.79
C TRP A 40 1.07 -4.98 -7.27
N PRO A 41 1.39 -4.86 -5.97
CA PRO A 41 2.68 -5.30 -5.44
C PRO A 41 3.00 -6.75 -5.78
N SER A 42 2.04 -7.65 -5.51
CA SER A 42 2.22 -9.09 -5.72
C SER A 42 2.43 -9.43 -7.20
N PHE A 43 1.65 -8.81 -8.09
CA PHE A 43 1.76 -8.97 -9.53
C PHE A 43 3.13 -8.52 -10.03
N LEU A 44 3.55 -7.30 -9.68
CA LEU A 44 4.83 -6.74 -10.12
C LEU A 44 6.00 -7.56 -9.58
N THR A 45 5.94 -8.05 -8.35
CA THR A 45 6.91 -9.00 -7.82
C THR A 45 6.91 -10.32 -8.57
N TYR A 46 5.74 -10.88 -8.85
CA TYR A 46 5.63 -12.15 -9.56
C TYR A 46 6.26 -12.08 -10.96
N ILE A 47 6.11 -10.95 -11.66
CA ILE A 47 6.69 -10.73 -13.00
C ILE A 47 8.11 -10.10 -12.99
N ASP A 48 8.84 -10.19 -11.88
CA ASP A 48 10.20 -9.66 -11.69
C ASP A 48 10.35 -8.15 -11.99
N CYS A 49 9.30 -7.38 -11.78
CA CYS A 49 9.29 -5.94 -11.97
C CYS A 49 9.53 -5.16 -10.66
N ASP A 50 10.05 -5.81 -9.61
CA ASP A 50 10.36 -5.16 -8.34
C ASP A 50 11.39 -4.03 -8.43
N ALA A 51 12.31 -4.14 -9.38
CA ALA A 51 13.34 -3.13 -9.59
C ALA A 51 12.76 -1.76 -10.00
N LEU A 52 11.48 -1.71 -10.40
CA LEU A 52 10.74 -0.45 -10.59
C LEU A 52 10.73 0.44 -9.35
N PHE A 53 11.00 -0.12 -8.18
CA PHE A 53 10.92 0.58 -6.90
C PHE A 53 12.28 1.04 -6.37
N ASP A 54 13.39 0.58 -6.95
CA ASP A 54 14.72 0.80 -6.39
C ASP A 54 15.37 2.10 -6.89
N ALA A 55 14.74 2.80 -7.85
CA ALA A 55 15.33 3.95 -8.55
C ALA A 55 14.56 5.28 -8.37
N TRP A 56 13.67 5.37 -7.39
CA TRP A 56 12.96 6.64 -7.14
C TRP A 56 13.90 7.68 -6.55
N PRO A 57 13.93 8.91 -7.09
CA PRO A 57 14.73 9.97 -6.50
C PRO A 57 14.20 10.31 -5.10
N PRO A 58 15.07 10.62 -4.13
CA PRO A 58 14.63 11.08 -2.82
C PRO A 58 13.85 12.39 -2.94
N PHE A 59 12.88 12.56 -2.04
CA PHE A 59 12.08 13.77 -1.92
C PHE A 59 12.47 14.50 -0.62
N ASP A 60 13.52 15.31 -0.72
CA ASP A 60 14.18 16.02 0.36
C ASP A 60 14.54 17.47 -0.04
N ASP A 61 15.32 18.16 0.78
CA ASP A 61 15.78 19.55 0.57
C ASP A 61 16.54 19.78 -0.75
N ASN A 62 17.00 18.74 -1.46
CA ASN A 62 17.61 18.87 -2.78
C ASN A 62 16.57 18.91 -3.91
N ASN A 63 15.31 18.56 -3.61
CA ASN A 63 14.24 18.53 -4.59
C ASN A 63 13.58 19.93 -4.70
N PRO A 64 13.51 20.54 -5.91
CA PRO A 64 12.92 21.87 -6.07
C PRO A 64 11.45 21.96 -5.65
N LEU A 65 10.68 20.89 -5.89
CA LEU A 65 9.26 20.86 -5.53
C LEU A 65 9.07 20.73 -4.01
N PHE A 66 9.95 19.99 -3.34
CA PHE A 66 9.98 19.92 -1.88
C PHE A 66 10.19 21.32 -1.29
N ASN A 67 11.25 22.02 -1.73
CA ASN A 67 11.55 23.37 -1.26
C ASN A 67 10.40 24.35 -1.53
N TYR A 68 9.80 24.28 -2.72
CA TYR A 68 8.64 25.11 -3.07
C TYR A 68 7.46 24.88 -2.11
N LEU A 69 7.14 23.61 -1.79
CA LEU A 69 6.09 23.27 -0.84
C LEU A 69 6.43 23.80 0.56
N ILE A 70 7.66 23.60 1.05
CA ILE A 70 8.07 24.10 2.37
C ILE A 70 7.94 25.63 2.45
N THR A 71 8.45 26.37 1.47
CA THR A 71 8.33 27.84 1.43
C THR A 71 6.86 28.30 1.38
N LEU A 72 6.04 27.64 0.56
CA LEU A 72 4.62 27.97 0.46
C LEU A 72 3.89 27.77 1.80
N LEU A 73 4.26 26.74 2.55
CA LEU A 73 3.65 26.43 3.85
C LEU A 73 4.10 27.39 4.95
N THR A 74 5.27 28.04 4.85
CA THR A 74 5.80 28.93 5.89
C THR A 74 5.36 30.39 5.75
N ASP A 75 5.14 30.88 4.53
CA ASP A 75 5.13 32.34 4.29
C ASP A 75 3.73 32.99 4.30
N ASP A 76 2.71 32.33 3.73
CA ASP A 76 1.27 32.71 3.79
C ASP A 76 0.46 31.64 3.03
N PRO A 77 0.03 30.54 3.68
CA PRO A 77 -0.60 29.42 2.98
C PRO A 77 -2.03 29.77 2.53
N GLN A 78 -2.16 30.26 1.30
CA GLN A 78 -3.47 30.38 0.65
C GLN A 78 -3.95 29.03 0.14
N GLN A 79 -5.19 28.66 0.48
CA GLN A 79 -5.79 27.36 0.12
C GLN A 79 -5.59 27.00 -1.36
N GLU A 80 -5.91 27.92 -2.28
CA GLU A 80 -5.78 27.68 -3.72
C GLU A 80 -4.33 27.39 -4.14
N SER A 81 -3.36 28.10 -3.55
CA SER A 81 -1.94 27.89 -3.83
C SER A 81 -1.45 26.55 -3.30
N VAL A 82 -1.86 26.17 -2.08
CA VAL A 82 -1.50 24.88 -1.48
C VAL A 82 -2.11 23.72 -2.25
N THR A 83 -3.39 23.81 -2.62
CA THR A 83 -4.06 22.82 -3.46
C THR A 83 -3.37 22.68 -4.81
N ARG A 84 -3.00 23.78 -5.47
CA ARG A 84 -2.22 23.72 -6.72
C ARG A 84 -0.85 23.07 -6.53
N ALA A 85 -0.18 23.33 -5.42
CA ALA A 85 1.11 22.70 -5.13
C ALA A 85 0.96 21.18 -4.92
N PHE A 86 -0.13 20.75 -4.26
CA PHE A 86 -0.51 19.34 -4.17
C PHE A 86 -0.78 18.73 -5.56
N ASP A 87 -1.52 19.41 -6.43
CA ASP A 87 -1.76 18.94 -7.80
C ASP A 87 -0.45 18.79 -8.58
N GLN A 88 0.48 19.74 -8.42
CA GLN A 88 1.81 19.63 -9.03
C GLN A 88 2.62 18.46 -8.48
N LEU A 89 2.52 18.17 -7.18
CA LEU A 89 3.10 16.96 -6.59
C LEU A 89 2.54 15.70 -7.23
N PHE A 90 1.22 15.63 -7.38
CA PHE A 90 0.56 14.49 -8.02
C PHE A 90 1.00 14.35 -9.49
N VAL A 91 1.04 15.44 -10.24
CA VAL A 91 1.50 15.47 -11.64
C VAL A 91 2.96 15.06 -11.75
N ALA A 92 3.83 15.51 -10.83
CA ALA A 92 5.22 15.11 -10.80
C ALA A 92 5.35 13.59 -10.59
N CYS A 93 4.62 13.02 -9.62
CA CYS A 93 4.60 11.57 -9.40
C CYS A 93 4.08 10.80 -10.62
N LEU A 94 2.98 11.25 -11.25
CA LEU A 94 2.47 10.65 -12.48
C LEU A 94 3.48 10.69 -13.63
N THR A 95 4.21 11.80 -13.76
CA THR A 95 5.22 11.98 -14.82
C THR A 95 6.39 11.04 -14.60
N GLN A 96 6.94 11.01 -13.38
CA GLN A 96 8.05 10.11 -13.04
C GLN A 96 7.68 8.63 -13.27
N VAL A 97 6.43 8.23 -12.95
CA VAL A 97 5.95 6.87 -13.23
C VAL A 97 5.83 6.61 -14.73
N LYS A 98 5.26 7.53 -15.51
CA LYS A 98 5.15 7.35 -16.97
C LYS A 98 6.50 7.30 -17.69
N ASP A 99 7.51 7.95 -17.12
CA ASP A 99 8.86 7.96 -17.67
C ASP A 99 9.62 6.64 -17.40
N LEU A 100 9.07 5.72 -16.60
CA LEU A 100 9.66 4.41 -16.38
C LEU A 100 9.60 3.55 -17.66
N PRO A 101 10.75 3.15 -18.24
CA PRO A 101 10.77 2.43 -19.51
C PRO A 101 10.08 1.05 -19.43
N GLN A 102 10.02 0.45 -18.24
CA GLN A 102 9.39 -0.85 -18.01
C GLN A 102 7.86 -0.77 -17.92
N LEU A 103 7.26 0.43 -17.79
CA LEU A 103 5.79 0.60 -17.76
C LEU A 103 5.22 0.80 -19.15
N ASN A 104 5.45 -0.18 -20.03
CA ASN A 104 4.79 -0.27 -21.32
C ASN A 104 4.19 -1.68 -21.53
N ASP A 105 3.15 -1.76 -22.34
CA ASP A 105 2.37 -2.97 -22.57
C ASP A 105 3.20 -4.11 -23.14
N THR A 106 4.08 -3.82 -24.09
CA THR A 106 4.95 -4.81 -24.73
C THR A 106 5.91 -5.45 -23.73
N PHE A 107 6.53 -4.64 -22.87
CA PHE A 107 7.42 -5.13 -21.81
C PHE A 107 6.67 -5.99 -20.80
N LEU A 108 5.51 -5.52 -20.29
CA LEU A 108 4.72 -6.28 -19.32
C LEU A 108 4.20 -7.60 -19.88
N LEU A 109 3.74 -7.61 -21.14
CA LEU A 109 3.33 -8.84 -21.82
C LEU A 109 4.50 -9.81 -21.98
N GLN A 110 5.68 -9.33 -22.34
CA GLN A 110 6.87 -10.17 -22.44
C GLN A 110 7.22 -10.81 -21.09
N GLN A 111 7.22 -10.03 -20.00
CA GLN A 111 7.48 -10.55 -18.66
C GLN A 111 6.45 -11.60 -18.22
N ILE A 112 5.16 -11.42 -18.57
CA ILE A 112 4.12 -12.42 -18.32
C ILE A 112 4.43 -13.73 -19.07
N GLU A 113 4.78 -13.65 -20.36
CA GLU A 113 5.10 -14.84 -21.15
C GLU A 113 6.35 -15.56 -20.62
N ASP A 114 7.40 -14.81 -20.27
CA ASP A 114 8.61 -15.37 -19.67
C ASP A 114 8.26 -16.09 -18.36
N LYS A 115 7.41 -15.52 -17.52
CA LYS A 115 6.99 -16.19 -16.27
C LYS A 115 6.25 -17.50 -16.48
N LYS A 116 5.42 -17.60 -17.52
CA LYS A 116 4.75 -18.87 -17.85
C LYS A 116 5.72 -19.95 -18.28
N LEU A 117 6.85 -19.58 -18.89
CA LEU A 117 7.86 -20.50 -19.42
C LEU A 117 8.88 -20.95 -18.37
N PHE A 118 9.31 -20.04 -17.48
CA PHE A 118 10.46 -20.27 -16.60
C PHE A 118 10.12 -20.66 -15.16
N VAL A 119 8.87 -20.49 -14.72
CA VAL A 119 8.45 -20.84 -13.35
C VAL A 119 7.99 -22.30 -13.29
N GLU A 120 8.31 -22.98 -12.19
CA GLU A 120 7.86 -24.35 -11.93
C GLU A 120 6.34 -24.51 -12.07
N LYS A 121 5.92 -25.65 -12.60
CA LYS A 121 4.53 -25.89 -13.03
C LYS A 121 3.51 -25.67 -11.90
N GLU A 122 3.83 -26.07 -10.68
CA GLU A 122 2.93 -25.95 -9.52
C GLU A 122 2.77 -24.50 -9.06
N VAL A 123 3.88 -23.74 -9.02
CA VAL A 123 3.85 -22.30 -8.72
C VAL A 123 3.14 -21.53 -9.83
N SER A 124 3.39 -21.88 -11.09
CA SER A 124 2.69 -21.31 -12.25
C SER A 124 1.18 -21.58 -12.18
N ALA A 125 0.77 -22.79 -11.80
CA ALA A 125 -0.64 -23.14 -11.62
C ALA A 125 -1.31 -22.28 -10.54
N LEU A 126 -0.62 -22.00 -9.43
CA LEU A 126 -1.12 -21.19 -8.31
C LEU A 126 -1.57 -19.79 -8.75
N PHE A 127 -0.82 -19.16 -9.66
CA PHE A 127 -1.06 -17.77 -10.10
C PHE A 127 -1.71 -17.65 -11.48
N SER A 128 -1.95 -18.77 -12.16
CA SER A 128 -2.38 -18.82 -13.55
C SER A 128 -3.61 -17.96 -13.87
N GLU A 129 -4.64 -18.01 -13.02
CA GLU A 129 -5.88 -17.26 -13.25
C GLU A 129 -5.70 -15.74 -13.07
N SER A 130 -4.98 -15.33 -12.03
CA SER A 130 -4.62 -13.92 -11.83
C SER A 130 -3.77 -13.40 -12.98
N LEU A 131 -2.77 -14.18 -13.40
CA LEU A 131 -1.90 -13.82 -14.52
C LEU A 131 -2.69 -13.69 -15.83
N HIS A 132 -3.62 -14.61 -16.09
CA HIS A 132 -4.50 -14.56 -17.25
C HIS A 132 -5.37 -13.30 -17.26
N THR A 133 -5.85 -12.86 -16.09
CA THR A 133 -6.63 -11.63 -15.96
C THR A 133 -5.83 -10.41 -16.40
N TYR A 134 -4.59 -10.26 -15.92
CA TYR A 134 -3.70 -9.16 -16.32
C TYR A 134 -3.32 -9.24 -17.80
N GLU A 135 -2.99 -10.43 -18.29
CA GLU A 135 -2.65 -10.63 -19.70
C GLU A 135 -3.82 -10.26 -20.63
N HIS A 136 -5.02 -10.74 -20.32
CA HIS A 136 -6.23 -10.43 -21.09
C HIS A 136 -6.50 -8.92 -21.09
N ALA A 137 -6.35 -8.25 -19.95
CA ALA A 137 -6.48 -6.80 -19.86
C ALA A 137 -5.43 -6.05 -20.69
N LEU A 138 -4.15 -6.48 -20.65
CA LEU A 138 -3.08 -5.90 -21.47
C LEU A 138 -3.33 -6.08 -22.97
N ARG A 139 -3.82 -7.25 -23.41
CA ARG A 139 -4.11 -7.51 -24.84
C ARG A 139 -5.37 -6.78 -25.32
N GLY A 140 -6.39 -6.68 -24.47
CA GLY A 140 -7.69 -6.11 -24.84
C GLY A 140 -7.76 -4.59 -24.72
N ASN A 141 -7.21 -4.01 -23.65
CA ASN A 141 -7.22 -2.57 -23.40
C ASN A 141 -5.97 -2.13 -22.60
N PRO A 142 -4.78 -2.13 -23.23
CA PRO A 142 -3.52 -1.84 -22.55
C PRO A 142 -3.51 -0.44 -21.92
N LYS A 143 -4.12 0.54 -22.58
CA LYS A 143 -4.17 1.92 -22.09
C LYS A 143 -4.89 2.06 -20.75
N ALA A 144 -5.99 1.33 -20.57
CA ALA A 144 -6.72 1.37 -19.30
C ALA A 144 -5.90 0.73 -18.18
N LEU A 145 -5.34 -0.46 -18.41
CA LEU A 145 -4.56 -1.15 -17.38
C LEU A 145 -3.29 -0.37 -17.00
N LEU A 146 -2.57 0.17 -18.00
CA LEU A 146 -1.39 1.00 -17.74
C LEU A 146 -1.75 2.28 -17.00
N HIS A 147 -2.92 2.88 -17.28
CA HIS A 147 -3.41 4.03 -16.51
C HIS A 147 -3.66 3.67 -15.05
N ASP A 148 -4.32 2.53 -14.80
CA ASP A 148 -4.66 2.06 -13.45
C ASP A 148 -3.40 1.72 -12.63
N LEU A 149 -2.41 1.08 -13.26
CA LEU A 149 -1.09 0.82 -12.68
C LEU A 149 -0.31 2.11 -12.43
N THR A 150 -0.31 3.04 -13.40
CA THR A 150 0.34 4.34 -13.28
C THR A 150 -0.23 5.11 -12.08
N LEU A 151 -1.56 5.11 -11.94
CA LEU A 151 -2.25 5.80 -10.85
C LEU A 151 -1.95 5.15 -9.50
N TYR A 152 -1.91 3.83 -9.42
CA TYR A 152 -1.52 3.09 -8.21
C TYR A 152 -0.11 3.47 -7.74
N LEU A 153 0.86 3.48 -8.66
CA LEU A 153 2.25 3.79 -8.34
C LEU A 153 2.44 5.27 -8.00
N ALA A 154 1.79 6.17 -8.73
CA ALA A 154 1.85 7.60 -8.43
C ALA A 154 1.24 7.91 -7.06
N TRP A 155 0.12 7.26 -6.71
CA TRP A 155 -0.49 7.36 -5.39
C TRP A 155 0.49 6.98 -4.26
N ASP A 156 1.18 5.85 -4.40
CA ASP A 156 2.18 5.40 -3.43
C ASP A 156 3.28 6.46 -3.23
N ARG A 157 3.77 7.07 -4.31
CA ARG A 157 4.79 8.13 -4.25
C ARG A 157 4.28 9.44 -3.65
N VAL A 158 3.04 9.85 -3.95
CA VAL A 158 2.40 11.03 -3.35
C VAL A 158 2.34 10.90 -1.83
N CYS A 159 1.90 9.73 -1.33
CA CYS A 159 1.87 9.46 0.11
C CYS A 159 3.26 9.54 0.75
N VAL A 160 4.27 8.95 0.11
CA VAL A 160 5.66 9.01 0.60
C VAL A 160 6.17 10.45 0.66
N HIS A 161 5.94 11.23 -0.40
CA HIS A 161 6.37 12.63 -0.46
C HIS A 161 5.67 13.50 0.60
N LEU A 162 4.36 13.33 0.77
CA LEU A 162 3.63 14.05 1.82
C LEU A 162 4.04 13.63 3.22
N ALA A 163 4.34 12.35 3.46
CA ALA A 163 4.89 11.92 4.74
C ALA A 163 6.22 12.63 5.05
N SER A 164 7.09 12.84 4.04
CA SER A 164 8.32 13.63 4.21
C SER A 164 8.04 15.11 4.51
N ILE A 165 7.03 15.71 3.89
CA ILE A 165 6.61 17.09 4.20
C ILE A 165 6.04 17.18 5.62
N PHE A 166 5.25 16.20 6.05
CA PHE A 166 4.66 16.18 7.38
C PHE A 166 5.70 15.96 8.49
N ASP A 167 6.76 15.21 8.22
CA ASP A 167 7.88 15.04 9.17
C ASP A 167 8.84 16.24 9.20
N TYR A 168 8.73 17.17 8.25
CA TYR A 168 9.65 18.30 8.18
C TYR A 168 9.52 19.18 9.44
N ALA A 169 10.66 19.47 10.06
CA ALA A 169 10.76 20.31 11.25
C ALA A 169 10.68 21.79 10.87
N PHE A 170 9.46 22.32 10.79
CA PHE A 170 9.24 23.73 10.48
C PHE A 170 9.69 24.61 11.65
N THR A 171 10.70 25.45 11.43
CA THR A 171 11.24 26.34 12.47
C THR A 171 10.45 27.64 12.63
N ASN A 172 9.64 28.01 11.64
CA ASN A 172 8.94 29.31 11.58
C ASN A 172 7.46 29.21 11.15
N LEU A 173 6.81 28.06 11.36
CA LEU A 173 5.39 27.94 10.98
C LEU A 173 4.52 28.80 11.92
N GLN A 174 3.90 29.86 11.37
CA GLN A 174 2.99 30.72 12.16
C GLN A 174 1.57 30.13 12.27
N ASP A 175 1.16 29.30 11.30
CA ASP A 175 -0.14 28.65 11.22
C ASP A 175 -0.02 27.29 10.48
N PHE A 176 -0.80 26.30 10.92
CA PHE A 176 -0.84 24.93 10.38
C PHE A 176 -1.89 24.75 9.26
N SER A 177 -2.63 25.79 8.89
CA SER A 177 -3.67 25.73 7.86
C SER A 177 -3.19 25.09 6.56
N GLY A 178 -1.99 25.45 6.07
CA GLY A 178 -1.42 24.85 4.85
C GLY A 178 -1.21 23.34 4.95
N ILE A 179 -0.70 22.86 6.09
CA ILE A 179 -0.48 21.42 6.32
C ILE A 179 -1.82 20.69 6.39
N ASN A 180 -2.82 21.28 7.05
CA ASN A 180 -4.18 20.74 7.08
C ASN A 180 -4.81 20.68 5.68
N ILE A 181 -4.58 21.68 4.83
CA ILE A 181 -5.06 21.65 3.43
C ILE A 181 -4.41 20.48 2.67
N LEU A 182 -3.10 20.23 2.82
CA LEU A 182 -2.45 19.07 2.18
C LEU A 182 -3.04 17.73 2.67
N HIS A 183 -3.34 17.65 3.97
CA HIS A 183 -4.00 16.50 4.57
C HIS A 183 -5.40 16.27 3.97
N GLU A 184 -6.19 17.33 3.76
CA GLU A 184 -7.49 17.22 3.08
C GLU A 184 -7.34 16.78 1.62
N CYS A 185 -6.42 17.39 0.87
CA CYS A 185 -6.19 17.03 -0.53
C CYS A 185 -5.79 15.55 -0.67
N LEU A 186 -4.99 15.03 0.26
CA LEU A 186 -4.60 13.63 0.29
C LEU A 186 -5.81 12.70 0.52
N LEU A 187 -6.68 13.03 1.47
CA LEU A 187 -7.91 12.27 1.73
C LEU A 187 -8.87 12.28 0.54
N GLU A 188 -9.16 13.45 -0.01
CA GLU A 188 -10.07 13.60 -1.15
C GLU A 188 -9.55 12.83 -2.36
N SER A 189 -8.24 12.86 -2.61
CA SER A 189 -7.59 12.11 -3.69
C SER A 189 -7.71 10.61 -3.49
N PHE A 190 -7.52 10.12 -2.26
CA PHE A 190 -7.74 8.70 -1.94
C PHE A 190 -9.17 8.27 -2.27
N GLN A 191 -10.16 9.01 -1.78
CA GLN A 191 -11.57 8.72 -2.02
C GLN A 191 -11.88 8.79 -3.53
N HIS A 192 -11.37 9.79 -4.22
CA HIS A 192 -11.58 9.95 -5.65
C HIS A 192 -11.04 8.76 -6.45
N ILE A 193 -9.78 8.38 -6.23
CA ILE A 193 -9.13 7.25 -6.92
C ILE A 193 -9.88 5.96 -6.61
N HIS A 194 -10.16 5.69 -5.33
CA HIS A 194 -10.83 4.47 -4.91
C HIS A 194 -12.28 4.38 -5.43
N ASN A 195 -13.02 5.51 -5.49
CA ASN A 195 -14.41 5.54 -5.97
C ASN A 195 -14.53 5.29 -7.49
N GLN A 196 -13.46 5.46 -8.27
CA GLN A 196 -13.47 5.06 -9.67
C GLN A 196 -13.62 3.54 -9.84
N GLY A 197 -13.24 2.75 -8.82
CA GLY A 197 -13.39 1.29 -8.82
C GLY A 197 -12.53 0.56 -9.87
N ARG A 198 -11.54 1.25 -10.44
CA ARG A 198 -10.62 0.73 -11.46
C ARG A 198 -9.31 0.23 -10.90
N THR A 199 -8.79 0.93 -9.90
CA THR A 199 -7.56 0.59 -9.19
C THR A 199 -7.80 0.78 -7.70
N ASN A 200 -7.14 -0.03 -6.87
CA ASN A 200 -7.20 0.13 -5.42
C ASN A 200 -5.94 0.89 -4.98
N PRO A 201 -6.05 2.19 -4.62
CA PRO A 201 -4.92 2.91 -4.07
C PRO A 201 -4.49 2.24 -2.76
N GLY A 202 -3.19 2.09 -2.53
CA GLY A 202 -2.68 1.49 -1.31
C GLY A 202 -3.14 2.27 -0.07
N PHE A 203 -4.09 1.71 0.68
CA PHE A 203 -4.62 2.33 1.89
C PHE A 203 -3.56 2.42 2.99
N PHE A 204 -2.71 1.40 3.14
CA PHE A 204 -1.63 1.46 4.13
C PHE A 204 -0.68 2.64 3.90
N ARG A 205 -0.49 3.08 2.65
CA ARG A 205 0.30 4.29 2.37
C ARG A 205 -0.37 5.57 2.82
N LEU A 206 -1.69 5.64 2.73
CA LEU A 206 -2.46 6.72 3.36
C LEU A 206 -2.21 6.73 4.87
N LEU A 207 -2.25 5.55 5.50
CA LEU A 207 -2.01 5.40 6.95
C LEU A 207 -0.64 5.90 7.36
N GLU A 208 0.42 5.62 6.58
CA GLU A 208 1.77 6.10 6.90
C GLU A 208 1.90 7.61 6.76
N ALA A 209 1.32 8.21 5.73
CA ALA A 209 1.28 9.67 5.58
C ALA A 209 0.46 10.31 6.70
N PHE A 210 -0.66 9.70 7.08
CA PHE A 210 -1.44 10.11 8.23
C PHE A 210 -0.65 10.01 9.52
N TYR A 211 0.04 8.89 9.73
CA TYR A 211 0.87 8.70 10.92
C TYR A 211 1.91 9.81 11.03
N ALA A 212 2.62 10.15 9.95
CA ALA A 212 3.56 11.27 9.91
C ALA A 212 2.88 12.60 10.31
N PHE A 213 1.69 12.87 9.76
CA PHE A 213 0.89 14.04 10.15
C PHE A 213 0.49 14.04 11.63
N GLN A 214 0.02 12.91 12.18
CA GLN A 214 -0.40 12.81 13.58
C GLN A 214 0.77 12.93 14.57
N MET A 215 1.95 12.41 14.21
CA MET A 215 3.13 12.40 15.07
C MET A 215 3.87 13.75 15.17
N ARG A 216 3.36 14.78 14.50
CA ARG A 216 3.95 16.12 14.56
C ARG A 216 3.92 16.70 15.98
N GLU A 217 4.91 17.52 16.28
CA GLU A 217 5.09 18.12 17.62
C GLU A 217 3.86 18.92 18.06
N GLU A 218 3.18 19.57 17.14
CA GLU A 218 2.08 20.47 17.49
C GLU A 218 0.81 19.70 17.86
N ASN A 219 0.73 18.45 17.42
CA ASN A 219 -0.34 17.55 17.80
C ASN A 219 -0.14 16.98 19.21
N LEU A 220 1.07 17.08 19.81
CA LEU A 220 1.37 16.56 21.16
C LEU A 220 0.36 16.99 22.21
N GLN A 221 -0.14 18.22 22.11
CA GLN A 221 -1.08 18.79 23.08
C GLN A 221 -2.55 18.53 22.73
N THR A 222 -2.84 18.04 21.52
CA THR A 222 -4.23 17.89 21.01
C THR A 222 -4.74 16.45 21.10
N HIS A 223 -3.86 15.47 21.00
CA HIS A 223 -4.25 14.07 21.10
C HIS A 223 -4.40 13.64 22.56
N PRO A 224 -5.47 12.88 22.89
CA PRO A 224 -5.55 12.24 24.20
C PRO A 224 -4.43 11.19 24.35
N GLU A 225 -4.03 10.92 25.59
CA GLU A 225 -2.98 9.95 25.93
C GLU A 225 -3.22 8.57 25.29
N SER A 226 -4.48 8.15 25.17
CA SER A 226 -4.85 6.88 24.51
C SER A 226 -4.43 6.83 23.04
N ASP A 227 -4.55 7.95 22.33
CA ASP A 227 -4.21 8.04 20.90
C ASP A 227 -2.69 8.01 20.75
N TRP A 228 -1.96 8.70 21.63
CA TRP A 228 -0.49 8.66 21.68
C TRP A 228 0.05 7.26 21.93
N GLN A 229 -0.51 6.55 22.92
CA GLN A 229 -0.09 5.18 23.21
C GLN A 229 -0.31 4.26 22.02
N LEU A 230 -1.44 4.40 21.32
CA LEU A 230 -1.74 3.60 20.14
C LEU A 230 -0.76 3.92 19.00
N LEU A 231 -0.52 5.20 18.70
CA LEU A 231 0.44 5.61 17.67
C LEU A 231 1.85 5.07 17.97
N CYS A 232 2.33 5.26 19.20
CA CYS A 232 3.64 4.75 19.63
C CYS A 232 3.75 3.22 19.49
N GLN A 233 2.74 2.47 19.91
CA GLN A 233 2.70 1.01 19.76
C GLN A 233 2.62 0.58 18.29
N SER A 234 1.97 1.38 17.45
CA SER A 234 1.76 1.10 16.04
C SER A 234 2.98 1.45 15.17
N SER A 235 3.97 2.16 15.71
CA SER A 235 5.22 2.49 15.00
C SER A 235 5.94 1.25 14.43
N GLY A 236 5.80 0.10 15.08
CA GLY A 236 6.34 -1.19 14.59
C GLY A 236 5.72 -1.70 13.29
N ALA A 237 4.60 -1.12 12.85
CA ALA A 237 3.98 -1.43 11.57
C ALA A 237 4.73 -0.80 10.38
N LEU A 238 5.26 0.40 10.58
CA LEU A 238 5.79 1.28 9.53
C LEU A 238 6.93 0.60 8.76
N LYS A 239 7.02 0.88 7.46
CA LYS A 239 8.09 0.35 6.60
C LYS A 239 9.01 1.49 6.17
N SER A 240 10.18 1.15 5.63
CA SER A 240 11.01 2.15 4.97
C SER A 240 10.21 2.78 3.81
N ARG A 241 10.29 4.11 3.68
CA ARG A 241 9.60 4.87 2.62
C ARG A 241 10.12 4.56 1.22
N GLU A 242 11.34 4.04 1.13
CA GLU A 242 12.02 3.71 -0.12
C GLU A 242 11.43 2.47 -0.79
N ILE A 243 10.90 1.51 -0.04
CA ILE A 243 10.37 0.26 -0.60
C ILE A 243 8.91 0.41 -1.01
N LEU A 244 8.46 -0.20 -2.12
CA LEU A 244 7.02 -0.36 -2.36
C LEU A 244 6.41 -1.16 -1.21
N ILE A 245 5.35 -0.64 -0.60
CA ILE A 245 4.72 -1.33 0.50
C ILE A 245 3.81 -2.42 0.00
N ASP A 246 3.98 -3.57 0.63
CA ASP A 246 3.01 -4.63 0.58
C ASP A 246 2.55 -4.95 2.01
N VAL A 247 1.30 -4.57 2.25
CA VAL A 247 0.52 -4.90 3.44
C VAL A 247 -0.86 -5.30 2.92
N SER A 248 -0.87 -6.38 2.12
CA SER A 248 -2.06 -6.94 1.47
C SER A 248 -3.24 -7.12 2.44
N TYR A 249 -2.99 -7.49 3.70
CA TYR A 249 -4.04 -7.68 4.71
C TYR A 249 -4.72 -6.40 5.19
N ILE A 250 -4.10 -5.22 5.03
CA ILE A 250 -4.78 -3.94 5.29
C ILE A 250 -5.42 -3.40 4.01
N ASN A 251 -4.72 -3.47 2.89
CA ASN A 251 -5.25 -2.97 1.61
C ASN A 251 -6.47 -3.76 1.15
N ALA A 252 -6.46 -5.09 1.29
CA ALA A 252 -7.61 -5.91 0.95
C ALA A 252 -8.76 -5.73 1.96
N ALA A 253 -8.46 -5.48 3.24
CA ALA A 253 -9.47 -5.27 4.28
C ALA A 253 -10.35 -4.05 4.01
N LEU A 254 -9.81 -3.01 3.37
CA LEU A 254 -10.58 -1.80 3.11
C LEU A 254 -11.66 -2.07 2.07
N LEU A 255 -12.93 -2.00 2.49
CA LEU A 255 -14.08 -2.17 1.61
C LEU A 255 -15.04 -0.98 1.76
N PRO A 256 -15.80 -0.64 0.71
CA PRO A 256 -16.97 0.23 0.85
C PRO A 256 -17.94 -0.30 1.92
N HIS A 257 -18.59 0.60 2.66
CA HIS A 257 -19.59 0.24 3.67
C HIS A 257 -20.64 -0.75 3.13
N GLY A 258 -21.08 -1.68 3.99
CA GLY A 258 -22.08 -2.69 3.67
C GLY A 258 -21.57 -3.84 2.79
N ARG A 259 -20.29 -3.85 2.39
CA ARG A 259 -19.67 -5.01 1.76
C ARG A 259 -18.98 -5.87 2.81
N HIS A 260 -19.27 -7.16 2.76
CA HIS A 260 -18.59 -8.16 3.57
C HIS A 260 -17.93 -9.17 2.66
N ALA A 261 -16.63 -9.36 2.82
CA ALA A 261 -15.88 -10.42 2.19
C ALA A 261 -15.06 -11.14 3.26
N VAL A 262 -14.98 -12.47 3.16
CA VAL A 262 -14.00 -13.24 3.92
C VAL A 262 -12.70 -13.18 3.12
N ILE A 263 -11.73 -12.45 3.65
CA ILE A 263 -10.45 -12.22 3.01
C ILE A 263 -9.42 -13.06 3.74
N ARG A 264 -8.68 -13.88 2.99
CA ARG A 264 -7.54 -14.61 3.52
C ARG A 264 -6.25 -13.99 3.02
N VAL A 265 -5.29 -13.80 3.91
CA VAL A 265 -3.96 -13.33 3.52
C VAL A 265 -2.91 -14.20 4.15
N TYR A 266 -1.91 -14.60 3.37
CA TYR A 266 -0.70 -15.22 3.89
C TYR A 266 0.43 -14.19 3.85
N THR A 267 1.20 -14.14 4.92
CA THR A 267 2.29 -13.16 5.05
C THR A 267 3.49 -13.71 5.81
N LEU A 268 4.68 -13.17 5.53
CA LEU A 268 5.89 -13.37 6.34
C LEU A 268 6.08 -12.31 7.43
N ASP A 269 5.18 -11.33 7.54
CA ASP A 269 5.18 -10.41 8.67
C ASP A 269 4.89 -11.18 9.98
N SER A 270 5.53 -10.77 11.08
CA SER A 270 5.31 -11.39 12.39
C SER A 270 3.89 -11.07 12.92
N PRO A 271 3.33 -11.90 13.82
CA PRO A 271 2.03 -11.65 14.42
C PRO A 271 1.94 -10.27 15.10
N GLU A 272 3.02 -9.81 15.72
CA GLU A 272 3.12 -8.49 16.37
C GLU A 272 3.02 -7.38 15.34
N ARG A 273 3.71 -7.52 14.20
CA ARG A 273 3.65 -6.53 13.11
C ARG A 273 2.27 -6.46 12.48
N VAL A 274 1.63 -7.60 12.27
CA VAL A 274 0.25 -7.66 11.76
C VAL A 274 -0.70 -6.96 12.74
N LYS A 275 -0.59 -7.23 14.05
CA LYS A 275 -1.38 -6.55 15.08
C LYS A 275 -1.13 -5.04 15.08
N ALA A 276 0.12 -4.60 15.06
CA ALA A 276 0.47 -3.18 15.02
C ALA A 276 -0.12 -2.48 13.78
N SER A 277 -0.05 -3.13 12.62
CA SER A 277 -0.61 -2.61 11.37
C SER A 277 -2.14 -2.49 11.43
N PHE A 278 -2.82 -3.46 12.03
CA PHE A 278 -4.27 -3.44 12.20
C PHE A 278 -4.73 -2.44 13.26
N SER A 279 -3.96 -2.28 14.35
CA SER A 279 -4.18 -1.22 15.35
C SER A 279 -4.09 0.15 14.71
N LEU A 280 -3.05 0.40 13.89
CA LEU A 280 -2.91 1.66 13.15
C LEU A 280 -4.10 1.89 12.23
N ALA A 281 -4.47 0.89 11.43
CA ALA A 281 -5.58 0.99 10.50
C ALA A 281 -6.91 1.27 11.21
N THR A 282 -7.21 0.52 12.28
CA THR A 282 -8.43 0.70 13.08
C THR A 282 -8.47 2.10 13.68
N PHE A 283 -7.37 2.56 14.28
CA PHE A 283 -7.29 3.91 14.84
C PHE A 283 -7.56 4.99 13.80
N THR A 284 -6.87 4.93 12.65
CA THR A 284 -7.07 5.91 11.59
C THR A 284 -8.50 5.86 11.05
N MET A 285 -9.09 4.68 10.92
CA MET A 285 -10.48 4.54 10.49
C MET A 285 -11.47 5.16 11.49
N GLU A 286 -11.31 4.90 12.78
CA GLU A 286 -12.14 5.52 13.82
C GLU A 286 -11.96 7.04 13.86
N LYS A 287 -10.75 7.53 13.62
CA LYS A 287 -10.51 8.97 13.50
C LYS A 287 -11.21 9.57 12.28
N LEU A 288 -11.09 8.92 11.11
CA LEU A 288 -11.75 9.35 9.89
C LEU A 288 -13.28 9.32 9.99
N LYS A 289 -13.87 8.28 10.58
CA LYS A 289 -15.32 8.20 10.83
C LYS A 289 -15.82 9.36 11.70
N ARG A 290 -15.03 9.77 12.72
CA ARG A 290 -15.37 10.90 13.60
C ARG A 290 -15.22 12.26 12.90
N GLU A 291 -14.17 12.43 12.10
CA GLU A 291 -13.78 13.73 11.54
C GLU A 291 -14.35 13.99 10.14
N ARG A 292 -14.80 12.94 9.43
CA ARG A 292 -15.29 13.01 8.04
C ARG A 292 -16.62 12.30 7.88
N HIS A 293 -17.68 13.08 7.76
CA HIS A 293 -19.05 12.57 7.60
C HIS A 293 -19.29 11.82 6.28
N ASN A 294 -18.39 11.98 5.31
CA ASN A 294 -18.42 11.36 3.99
C ASN A 294 -17.36 10.25 3.83
N TRP A 295 -16.77 9.73 4.91
CA TRP A 295 -15.93 8.54 4.81
C TRP A 295 -16.79 7.32 4.47
N LEU A 296 -16.48 6.64 3.37
CA LEU A 296 -17.36 5.61 2.78
C LEU A 296 -16.84 4.16 2.97
N TYR A 297 -15.78 3.99 3.74
CA TYR A 297 -15.06 2.72 3.84
C TYR A 297 -15.08 2.17 5.27
N THR A 298 -14.92 0.86 5.38
CA THR A 298 -14.75 0.11 6.63
C THR A 298 -13.65 -0.94 6.46
N LEU A 299 -13.16 -1.49 7.57
CA LEU A 299 -12.24 -2.62 7.56
C LEU A 299 -13.02 -3.92 7.71
N ALA A 300 -12.99 -4.73 6.66
CA ALA A 300 -13.58 -6.05 6.66
C ALA A 300 -12.80 -7.02 7.56
N LYS A 301 -13.46 -8.14 7.88
CA LYS A 301 -12.83 -9.26 8.56
C LYS A 301 -11.77 -9.91 7.66
N VAL A 302 -10.56 -10.08 8.19
CA VAL A 302 -9.44 -10.73 7.50
C VAL A 302 -8.87 -11.87 8.35
N ASP A 303 -8.69 -13.03 7.73
CA ASP A 303 -7.97 -14.17 8.27
C ASP A 303 -6.51 -14.09 7.78
N VAL A 304 -5.60 -13.64 8.66
CA VAL A 304 -4.18 -13.48 8.35
C VAL A 304 -3.38 -14.67 8.87
N HIS A 305 -2.80 -15.44 7.95
CA HIS A 305 -1.92 -16.56 8.22
C HIS A 305 -0.46 -16.07 8.19
N CYS A 306 0.14 -15.94 9.38
CA CYS A 306 1.53 -15.53 9.53
C CYS A 306 2.41 -16.77 9.39
N LEU A 307 3.28 -16.76 8.39
CA LEU A 307 4.19 -17.86 8.10
C LEU A 307 5.60 -17.50 8.56
N GLN A 308 6.29 -18.47 9.16
CA GLN A 308 7.68 -18.31 9.58
C GLN A 308 8.57 -19.27 8.79
N LYS A 309 9.67 -18.71 8.25
CA LYS A 309 10.72 -19.52 7.64
C LYS A 309 11.57 -20.17 8.74
N THR A 310 11.76 -21.48 8.62
CA THR A 310 12.60 -22.29 9.51
C THR A 310 13.71 -22.97 8.72
N GLN A 311 14.57 -23.71 9.42
CA GLN A 311 15.61 -24.54 8.77
C GLN A 311 15.02 -25.66 7.90
N ASN A 312 13.82 -26.15 8.24
CA ASN A 312 13.18 -27.30 7.60
C ASN A 312 12.00 -26.91 6.70
N GLY A 313 11.93 -25.64 6.27
CA GLY A 313 10.84 -25.12 5.43
C GLY A 313 10.01 -24.05 6.12
N PHE A 314 8.70 -24.02 5.86
CA PHE A 314 7.79 -23.03 6.43
C PHE A 314 6.83 -23.65 7.43
N LEU A 315 6.49 -22.90 8.46
CA LEU A 315 5.41 -23.26 9.38
C LEU A 315 4.41 -22.10 9.49
N LEU A 316 3.18 -22.46 9.84
CA LEU A 316 2.16 -21.51 10.26
C LEU A 316 2.44 -21.12 11.71
N ASP A 317 2.94 -19.90 11.91
CA ASP A 317 3.27 -19.36 13.23
C ASP A 317 2.00 -18.93 13.98
N ALA A 318 1.15 -18.16 13.30
CA ALA A 318 -0.13 -17.73 13.84
C ALA A 318 -1.21 -17.63 12.77
N THR A 319 -2.46 -17.79 13.18
CA THR A 319 -3.63 -17.33 12.42
C THR A 319 -4.32 -16.23 13.23
N LEU A 320 -4.34 -15.03 12.70
CA LEU A 320 -4.98 -13.87 13.32
C LEU A 320 -6.28 -13.58 12.58
N VAL A 321 -7.38 -13.57 13.32
CA VAL A 321 -8.67 -13.15 12.80
C VAL A 321 -8.88 -11.71 13.22
N LEU A 322 -8.74 -10.79 12.28
CA LEU A 322 -8.82 -9.35 12.52
C LEU A 322 -10.17 -8.85 12.00
N PHE A 323 -10.89 -8.08 12.82
CA PHE A 323 -12.15 -7.46 12.43
C PHE A 323 -12.32 -6.15 13.17
N ASP A 324 -12.87 -5.14 12.49
CA ASP A 324 -13.35 -3.93 13.14
C ASP A 324 -14.69 -4.27 13.83
N SER A 325 -14.75 -4.06 15.15
CA SER A 325 -15.92 -4.40 15.98
C SER A 325 -16.95 -3.28 16.06
N SER A 326 -16.71 -2.15 15.39
CA SER A 326 -17.52 -0.94 15.51
C SER A 326 -18.87 -0.96 14.77
N ASP A 327 -19.17 -2.03 14.02
CA ASP A 327 -20.43 -2.20 13.26
C ASP A 327 -21.46 -3.16 13.92
N THR A 328 -21.34 -3.45 15.23
CA THR A 328 -22.40 -4.17 15.99
C THR A 328 -23.31 -3.26 16.81
#